data_AF-A0A4Y3R6N1-F1
#
_entry.id   AF-A0A4Y3R6N1-F1
#
_cell.length_a   1.000
_cell.length_b   1.000
_cell.length_c   1.000
_cell.angle_alpha   90.00
_cell.angle_beta   90.00
_cell.angle_gamma   90.00
#
_symmetry.space_group_name_H-M   'P 1'
#
loop_
_entity.id
_entity.type
_entity.pdbx_description
1 polymer ?
#
loop_
_entity_poly.entity_id
_entity_poly.type
_entity_poly.pdbx_seq_one_letter_code
_entity_poly.pdbx_strand_id
1 'polypeptide(L)'
;MSPSTPHSTALAAPGHAPLDRLNAADPATAYALLLECCGSAGWARRIVAHRPYPDVDTLLAAADEASYDLSADDLAEALARETASHPLDGEPGPSTLAAHTALRAAQDAYEQQFGHAFLICLDGHPPEHRLDHALAGIRARLENEPHEEWAVTADELRRLARSRLARLTADATDSTGTTDSTGTVHAPAGHPAGAAGHAPAAVPAGRTCAAAYTPGARPPRGPAGPSVPD
;
A
#
# COMPACT_ATOMS: atom_id res chain seq x y z
N MET A 1 33.38 -19.07 55.37
CA MET A 1 32.04 -19.50 54.92
C MET A 1 31.38 -18.29 54.27
N SER A 2 31.49 -18.17 52.94
CA SER A 2 30.83 -17.11 52.17
C SER A 2 29.63 -17.72 51.45
N PRO A 3 28.45 -17.08 51.45
CA PRO A 3 27.28 -17.61 50.75
C PRO A 3 27.38 -17.30 49.25
N SER A 4 27.12 -18.32 48.43
CA SER A 4 27.02 -18.22 46.98
C SER A 4 25.71 -17.54 46.56
N THR A 5 25.82 -16.56 45.68
CA THR A 5 24.73 -15.93 44.94
C THR A 5 24.08 -16.94 43.97
N PRO A 6 22.75 -17.01 43.84
CA PRO A 6 22.14 -17.82 42.78
C PRO A 6 22.35 -17.14 41.42
N HIS A 7 22.77 -17.93 40.42
CA HIS A 7 22.66 -17.55 39.01
C HIS A 7 21.18 -17.43 38.66
N SER A 8 20.73 -16.20 38.41
CA SER A 8 19.44 -15.94 37.80
C SER A 8 19.59 -16.21 36.31
N THR A 9 19.16 -17.38 35.87
CA THR A 9 19.06 -17.73 34.45
C THR A 9 18.06 -16.78 33.80
N ALA A 10 18.54 -15.83 33.02
CA ALA A 10 17.69 -15.01 32.15
C ALA A 10 17.03 -15.93 31.13
N LEU A 11 15.73 -16.20 31.34
CA LEU A 11 14.88 -16.88 30.38
C LEU A 11 14.81 -15.98 29.13
N ALA A 12 15.29 -16.47 27.99
CA ALA A 12 15.11 -15.79 26.72
C ALA A 12 13.62 -15.50 26.51
N ALA A 13 13.28 -14.23 26.34
CA ALA A 13 11.89 -13.80 26.15
C ALA A 13 11.30 -14.47 24.91
N PRO A 14 10.05 -14.95 24.95
CA PRO A 14 9.37 -15.47 23.76
C PRO A 14 9.36 -14.38 22.68
N GLY A 15 9.60 -14.78 21.43
CA GLY A 15 9.51 -13.87 20.29
C GLY A 15 8.13 -13.24 20.24
N HIS A 16 8.04 -11.97 20.62
CA HIS A 16 6.81 -11.18 20.58
C HIS A 16 6.22 -11.22 19.17
N ALA A 17 4.90 -11.38 19.07
CA ALA A 17 4.23 -11.28 17.77
C ALA A 17 4.62 -9.95 17.09
N PRO A 18 4.65 -9.87 15.76
CA PRO A 18 5.03 -8.66 15.04
C PRO A 18 4.35 -7.38 15.57
N LEU A 19 3.05 -7.46 15.93
CA LEU A 19 2.30 -6.38 16.57
C LEU A 19 2.77 -6.07 17.99
N ASP A 20 3.06 -7.09 18.80
CA ASP A 20 3.60 -6.91 20.15
C ASP A 20 4.95 -6.19 20.13
N ARG A 21 5.79 -6.48 19.12
CA ARG A 21 7.05 -5.73 18.91
C ARG A 21 6.79 -4.26 18.62
N LEU A 22 5.82 -3.97 17.73
CA LEU A 22 5.43 -2.58 17.45
C LEU A 22 4.87 -1.92 18.72
N ASN A 23 4.05 -2.60 19.52
CA ASN A 23 3.49 -2.06 20.76
C ASN A 23 4.55 -1.82 21.85
N ALA A 24 5.54 -2.71 21.96
CA ALA A 24 6.59 -2.64 22.99
C ALA A 24 7.80 -1.76 22.60
N ALA A 25 7.97 -1.45 21.31
CA ALA A 25 9.06 -0.60 20.84
C ALA A 25 9.01 0.80 21.48
N ASP A 26 10.18 1.38 21.75
CA ASP A 26 10.23 2.77 22.17
C ASP A 26 9.66 3.69 21.08
N PRO A 27 9.20 4.90 21.44
CA PRO A 27 8.56 5.80 20.48
C PRO A 27 9.38 6.13 19.24
N ALA A 28 10.72 6.21 19.34
CA ALA A 28 11.56 6.57 18.21
C ALA A 28 11.70 5.41 17.23
N THR A 29 11.89 4.18 17.72
CA THR A 29 11.93 2.98 16.87
C THR A 29 10.59 2.74 16.18
N ALA A 30 9.46 2.83 16.91
CA ALA A 30 8.15 2.67 16.29
C ALA A 30 7.86 3.74 15.23
N TYR A 31 8.25 4.99 15.51
CA TYR A 31 8.12 6.09 14.56
C TYR A 31 8.90 5.82 13.27
N ALA A 32 10.14 5.34 13.37
CA ALA A 32 10.97 5.03 12.21
C ALA A 32 10.36 3.90 11.35
N LEU A 33 9.88 2.82 11.97
CA LEU A 33 9.20 1.72 11.27
C LEU A 33 7.94 2.20 10.54
N LEU A 34 7.18 3.10 11.16
CA LEU A 34 5.97 3.66 10.58
C LEU A 34 6.28 4.62 9.42
N LEU A 35 7.39 5.35 9.48
CA LEU A 35 7.84 6.19 8.36
C LEU A 35 8.22 5.38 7.11
N GLU A 36 8.64 4.12 7.25
CA GLU A 36 8.85 3.22 6.10
C GLU A 36 7.52 2.75 5.48
N CYS A 37 6.43 2.75 6.25
CA CYS A 37 5.10 2.43 5.74
C CYS A 37 4.49 3.63 5.00
N CYS A 38 4.61 4.82 5.57
CA CYS A 38 4.11 6.08 5.00
C CYS A 38 5.06 7.22 5.37
N GLY A 39 5.55 7.95 4.36
CA GLY A 39 6.54 9.01 4.55
C GLY A 39 6.08 10.25 5.31
N SER A 40 4.81 10.33 5.73
CA SER A 40 4.27 11.45 6.52
C SER A 40 4.65 11.35 7.99
N ALA A 41 5.31 12.40 8.51
CA ALA A 41 5.64 12.52 9.93
C ALA A 41 4.38 12.64 10.81
N GLY A 42 3.37 13.38 10.33
CA GLY A 42 2.08 13.54 11.01
C GLY A 42 1.37 12.20 11.21
N TRP A 43 1.31 11.40 10.14
CA TRP A 43 0.74 10.05 10.15
C TRP A 43 1.44 9.14 11.16
N ALA A 44 2.78 9.05 11.08
CA ALA A 44 3.56 8.16 11.94
C ALA A 44 3.43 8.54 13.42
N ARG A 45 3.47 9.85 13.76
CA ARG A 45 3.26 10.31 15.14
C ARG A 45 1.88 9.93 15.68
N ARG A 46 0.83 10.06 14.86
CA ARG A 46 -0.53 9.71 15.26
C ARG A 46 -0.63 8.24 15.64
N ILE A 47 -0.06 7.34 14.84
CA ILE A 47 -0.08 5.91 15.14
C ILE A 47 0.75 5.59 16.38
N VAL A 48 1.96 6.16 16.52
CA VAL A 48 2.80 5.96 17.70
C VAL A 48 2.07 6.34 18.99
N ALA A 49 1.31 7.43 18.98
CA ALA A 49 0.62 7.98 20.15
C ALA A 49 -0.59 7.15 20.62
N HIS A 50 -1.18 6.32 19.76
CA HIS A 50 -2.37 5.51 20.08
C HIS A 50 -2.03 4.06 20.44
N ARG A 51 -0.75 3.69 20.45
CA ARG A 51 -0.31 2.40 21.00
C ARG A 51 -0.64 2.31 22.49
N PRO A 52 -0.93 1.10 23.02
CA PRO A 52 -0.90 -0.19 22.32
C PRO A 52 -2.20 -0.51 21.57
N TYR A 53 -2.06 -1.23 20.45
CA TYR A 53 -3.19 -1.78 19.70
C TYR A 53 -3.49 -3.22 20.13
N PRO A 54 -4.76 -3.59 20.34
CA PRO A 54 -5.14 -4.93 20.80
C PRO A 54 -5.00 -6.02 19.71
N ASP A 55 -5.16 -5.64 18.44
CA ASP A 55 -5.06 -6.54 17.29
C ASP A 55 -4.66 -5.76 16.02
N VAL A 56 -4.31 -6.51 14.96
CA VAL A 56 -3.86 -5.95 13.68
C VAL A 56 -4.99 -5.17 13.00
N ASP A 57 -6.24 -5.63 13.09
CA ASP A 57 -7.37 -4.95 12.45
C ASP A 57 -7.58 -3.54 13.03
N THR A 58 -7.44 -3.39 14.36
CA THR A 58 -7.50 -2.09 15.05
C THR A 58 -6.35 -1.18 14.64
N LEU A 59 -5.13 -1.70 14.50
CA LEU A 59 -4.00 -0.95 13.98
C LEU A 59 -4.25 -0.47 12.54
N LEU A 60 -4.73 -1.35 11.66
CA LEU A 60 -4.99 -1.02 10.27
C LEU A 60 -6.15 -0.02 10.13
N ALA A 61 -7.17 -0.10 10.99
CA ALA A 61 -8.24 0.90 11.05
C ALA A 61 -7.71 2.27 11.49
N ALA A 62 -6.87 2.33 12.54
CA ALA A 62 -6.22 3.57 12.97
C ALA A 62 -5.30 4.16 11.89
N ALA A 63 -4.64 3.31 11.10
CA ALA A 63 -3.83 3.74 9.96
C ALA A 63 -4.68 4.34 8.83
N ASP A 64 -5.83 3.74 8.51
CA ASP A 64 -6.78 4.28 7.53
C ASP A 64 -7.33 5.63 7.98
N GLU A 65 -7.76 5.75 9.24
CA GLU A 65 -8.21 7.04 9.82
C GLU A 65 -7.11 8.09 9.75
N ALA A 66 -5.88 7.75 10.15
CA ALA A 66 -4.74 8.66 10.09
C ALA A 66 -4.42 9.11 8.66
N SER A 67 -4.68 8.26 7.66
CA SER A 67 -4.51 8.58 6.24
C SER A 67 -5.63 9.47 5.69
N TYR A 68 -6.87 9.31 6.15
CA TYR A 68 -7.96 10.24 5.77
C TYR A 68 -7.75 11.65 6.33
N ASP A 69 -7.12 11.75 7.49
CA ASP A 69 -6.82 13.02 8.16
C ASP A 69 -5.52 13.70 7.64
N LEU A 70 -4.92 13.23 6.55
CA LEU A 70 -3.73 13.87 6.00
C LEU A 70 -4.06 15.24 5.44
N SER A 71 -3.28 16.24 5.87
CA SER A 71 -3.28 17.53 5.20
C SER A 71 -2.60 17.45 3.83
N ALA A 72 -2.73 18.51 3.02
CA ALA A 72 -2.02 18.60 1.76
C ALA A 72 -0.48 18.53 1.95
N ASP A 73 0.03 19.13 3.01
CA ASP A 73 1.46 19.12 3.35
C ASP A 73 1.92 17.73 3.80
N ASP A 74 1.11 17.01 4.59
CA ASP A 74 1.42 15.64 5.01
C ASP A 74 1.47 14.69 3.81
N LEU A 75 0.53 14.83 2.86
CA LEU A 75 0.51 14.05 1.64
C LEU A 75 1.72 14.39 0.77
N ALA A 76 2.04 15.67 0.58
CA ALA A 76 3.23 16.09 -0.17
C ALA A 76 4.53 15.54 0.45
N GLU A 77 4.65 15.56 1.79
CA GLU A 77 5.79 14.96 2.50
C GLU A 77 5.89 13.46 2.21
N ALA A 78 4.77 12.74 2.27
CA ALA A 78 4.74 11.32 1.99
C ALA A 78 5.14 11.02 0.54
N LEU A 79 4.56 11.74 -0.42
CA LEU A 79 4.84 11.58 -1.86
C LEU A 79 6.30 11.85 -2.20
N ALA A 80 6.95 12.81 -1.51
CA ALA A 80 8.37 13.12 -1.72
C ALA A 80 9.31 11.95 -1.33
N ARG A 81 8.84 10.97 -0.56
CA ARG A 81 9.61 9.77 -0.21
C ARG A 81 9.28 8.55 -1.05
N GLU A 82 8.29 8.65 -1.93
CA GLU A 82 7.91 7.57 -2.80
C GLU A 82 8.73 7.54 -4.07
N THR A 83 8.86 6.35 -4.63
CA THR A 83 9.41 6.14 -5.96
C THR A 83 8.33 5.56 -6.86
N ALA A 84 8.45 5.80 -8.18
CA ALA A 84 7.48 5.29 -9.13
C ALA A 84 7.37 3.75 -9.02
N SER A 85 6.14 3.26 -8.83
CA SER A 85 5.89 1.83 -8.62
C SER A 85 6.34 1.00 -9.84
N HIS A 86 7.13 -0.05 -9.61
CA HIS A 86 7.51 -1.02 -10.64
C HIS A 86 6.77 -2.34 -10.39
N PRO A 87 5.77 -2.71 -11.22
CA PRO A 87 4.82 -3.78 -10.91
C PRO A 87 5.37 -5.22 -10.88
N LEU A 88 6.68 -5.44 -11.01
CA LEU A 88 7.24 -6.78 -11.23
C LEU A 88 8.57 -6.99 -10.50
N ASP A 89 8.60 -8.04 -9.68
CA ASP A 89 9.80 -8.73 -9.22
C ASP A 89 10.04 -9.93 -10.16
N GLY A 90 10.95 -9.81 -11.13
CA GLY A 90 11.30 -10.92 -12.04
C GLY A 90 11.88 -10.50 -13.39
N GLU A 91 12.52 -11.43 -14.10
CA GLU A 91 13.13 -11.18 -15.42
C GLU A 91 12.05 -11.05 -16.51
N PRO A 92 11.95 -9.90 -17.19
CA PRO A 92 10.93 -9.67 -18.20
C PRO A 92 11.23 -10.42 -19.50
N GLY A 93 10.22 -11.10 -20.06
CA GLY A 93 10.26 -11.62 -21.43
C GLY A 93 10.22 -10.49 -22.48
N PRO A 94 10.51 -10.78 -23.76
CA PRO A 94 10.57 -9.77 -24.82
C PRO A 94 9.27 -8.96 -25.01
N SER A 95 8.10 -9.59 -24.84
CA SER A 95 6.79 -8.91 -24.90
C SER A 95 6.57 -7.98 -23.71
N THR A 96 7.14 -8.31 -22.55
CA THR A 96 7.06 -7.50 -21.33
C THR A 96 7.93 -6.24 -21.45
N LEU A 97 9.03 -6.27 -22.19
CA LEU A 97 9.94 -5.13 -22.35
C LEU A 97 9.28 -3.89 -23.00
N ALA A 98 8.42 -4.10 -24.00
CA ALA A 98 7.68 -3.00 -24.63
C ALA A 98 6.68 -2.37 -23.65
N ALA A 99 5.97 -3.20 -22.87
CA ALA A 99 5.05 -2.74 -21.83
C ALA A 99 5.78 -1.99 -20.71
N HIS A 100 6.99 -2.42 -20.32
CA HIS A 100 7.84 -1.69 -19.37
C HIS A 100 8.29 -0.34 -19.89
N THR A 101 8.72 -0.27 -21.15
CA THR A 101 9.11 0.99 -21.78
C THR A 101 7.91 1.95 -21.81
N ALA A 102 6.73 1.45 -22.16
CA ALA A 102 5.50 2.24 -22.16
C ALA A 102 5.11 2.72 -20.75
N LEU A 103 5.25 1.87 -19.73
CA LEU A 103 4.97 2.25 -18.34
C LEU A 103 5.94 3.34 -17.88
N ARG A 104 7.24 3.20 -18.14
CA ARG A 104 8.24 4.22 -17.77
C ARG A 104 7.96 5.56 -18.45
N ALA A 105 7.69 5.55 -19.76
CA ALA A 105 7.34 6.78 -20.48
C ALA A 105 6.06 7.43 -19.92
N ALA A 106 5.07 6.64 -19.51
CA ALA A 106 3.87 7.15 -18.87
C ALA A 106 4.14 7.68 -17.45
N GLN A 107 5.06 7.08 -16.69
CA GLN A 107 5.51 7.57 -15.38
C GLN A 107 6.21 8.91 -15.52
N ASP A 108 7.11 9.05 -16.50
CA ASP A 108 7.79 10.31 -16.78
C ASP A 108 6.79 11.42 -17.17
N ALA A 109 5.77 11.09 -17.97
CA ALA A 109 4.71 12.02 -18.33
C ALA A 109 3.84 12.41 -17.12
N TYR A 110 3.53 11.44 -16.26
CA TYR A 110 2.75 11.64 -15.04
C TYR A 110 3.49 12.58 -14.08
N GLU A 111 4.78 12.32 -13.83
CA GLU A 111 5.61 13.15 -12.96
C GLU A 111 5.75 14.58 -13.50
N GLN A 112 5.87 14.76 -14.81
CA GLN A 112 5.89 16.08 -15.43
C GLN A 112 4.56 16.85 -15.26
N GLN A 113 3.43 16.15 -15.32
CA GLN A 113 2.10 16.76 -15.24
C GLN A 113 1.68 17.07 -13.80
N PHE A 114 1.92 16.15 -12.86
CA PHE A 114 1.43 16.24 -11.48
C PHE A 114 2.50 16.59 -10.45
N GLY A 115 3.79 16.52 -10.81
CA GLY A 115 4.89 16.92 -9.93
C GLY A 115 5.25 15.92 -8.82
N HIS A 116 4.74 14.69 -8.89
CA HIS A 116 5.04 13.62 -7.94
C HIS A 116 4.99 12.25 -8.61
N ALA A 117 5.61 11.25 -7.98
CA ALA A 117 5.64 9.88 -8.48
C ALA A 117 4.23 9.29 -8.67
N PHE A 118 4.09 8.42 -9.67
CA PHE A 118 2.88 7.63 -9.87
C PHE A 118 2.80 6.51 -8.83
N LEU A 119 1.77 6.57 -7.98
CA LEU A 119 1.46 5.55 -6.97
C LEU A 119 0.24 4.76 -7.35
N ILE A 120 0.32 3.44 -7.24
CA ILE A 120 -0.84 2.56 -7.36
C ILE A 120 -0.65 1.38 -6.41
N CYS A 121 -1.67 1.10 -5.61
CA CYS A 121 -1.70 -0.12 -4.82
C CYS A 121 -2.15 -1.28 -5.70
N LEU A 122 -1.31 -2.31 -5.76
CA LEU A 122 -1.56 -3.54 -6.52
C LEU A 122 -1.76 -4.75 -5.60
N ASP A 123 -1.89 -4.52 -4.29
CA ASP A 123 -2.21 -5.58 -3.34
C ASP A 123 -3.58 -6.19 -3.67
N GLY A 124 -3.66 -7.52 -3.59
CA GLY A 124 -4.84 -8.28 -4.01
C GLY A 124 -4.92 -8.55 -5.53
N HIS A 125 -4.10 -7.90 -6.36
CA HIS A 125 -4.00 -8.25 -7.78
C HIS A 125 -2.99 -9.39 -8.00
N PRO A 126 -3.35 -10.41 -8.79
CA PRO A 126 -2.43 -11.49 -9.12
C PRO A 126 -1.25 -10.95 -9.95
N PRO A 127 -0.02 -11.45 -9.76
CA PRO A 127 1.20 -10.89 -10.35
C PRO A 127 1.13 -10.67 -11.87
N GLU A 128 0.52 -11.61 -12.59
CA GLU A 128 0.34 -11.58 -14.04
C GLU A 128 -0.53 -10.41 -14.54
N HIS A 129 -1.37 -9.83 -13.68
CA HIS A 129 -2.24 -8.70 -14.04
C HIS A 129 -1.72 -7.36 -13.51
N ARG A 130 -0.70 -7.35 -12.64
CA ARG A 130 -0.19 -6.12 -12.01
C ARG A 130 0.30 -5.08 -13.03
N LEU A 131 1.01 -5.53 -14.06
CA LEU A 131 1.47 -4.64 -15.12
C LEU A 131 0.32 -4.05 -15.93
N ASP A 132 -0.68 -4.86 -16.28
CA ASP A 132 -1.87 -4.41 -17.01
C ASP A 132 -2.67 -3.41 -16.19
N HIS A 133 -2.85 -3.67 -14.88
CA HIS A 133 -3.51 -2.74 -13.96
C HIS A 133 -2.74 -1.43 -13.80
N ALA A 134 -1.41 -1.48 -13.70
CA ALA A 134 -0.59 -0.27 -13.63
C ALA A 134 -0.68 0.56 -14.92
N LEU A 135 -0.61 -0.08 -16.09
CA LEU A 135 -0.75 0.59 -17.38
C LEU A 135 -2.13 1.18 -17.60
N ALA A 136 -3.19 0.46 -17.23
CA ALA A 136 -4.56 0.97 -17.30
C ALA A 136 -4.76 2.15 -16.35
N GLY A 137 -4.28 2.01 -15.10
CA GLY A 137 -4.39 3.03 -14.07
C GLY A 137 -3.67 4.33 -14.45
N ILE A 138 -2.42 4.25 -14.92
CA ILE A 138 -1.66 5.45 -15.28
C ILE A 138 -2.25 6.16 -16.50
N ARG A 139 -2.75 5.41 -17.50
CA ARG A 139 -3.39 6.00 -18.68
C ARG A 139 -4.67 6.76 -18.31
N ALA A 140 -5.52 6.15 -17.49
CA ALA A 140 -6.74 6.80 -17.01
C ALA A 140 -6.43 8.06 -16.19
N ARG A 141 -5.41 7.98 -15.32
CA ARG A 141 -5.06 9.08 -14.39
C ARG A 141 -4.34 10.25 -15.04
N LEU A 142 -3.67 10.03 -16.18
CA LEU A 142 -3.13 11.13 -16.99
C LEU A 142 -4.23 12.04 -17.57
N GLU A 143 -5.47 11.55 -17.67
CA GLU A 143 -6.62 12.33 -18.13
C GLU A 143 -7.32 13.11 -17.01
N ASN A 144 -6.93 12.91 -15.75
CA ASN A 144 -7.54 13.57 -14.59
C ASN A 144 -7.11 15.04 -14.47
N GLU A 145 -8.02 15.85 -13.92
CA GLU A 145 -7.66 17.18 -13.43
C GLU A 145 -6.80 17.07 -12.16
N PRO A 146 -5.86 18.01 -11.90
CA PRO A 146 -4.94 17.90 -10.76
C PRO A 146 -5.61 17.70 -9.39
N HIS A 147 -6.77 18.31 -9.18
CA HIS A 147 -7.51 18.19 -7.91
C HIS A 147 -8.20 16.81 -7.75
N GLU A 148 -8.64 16.19 -8.85
CA GLU A 148 -9.20 14.83 -8.84
C GLU A 148 -8.07 13.82 -8.63
N GLU A 149 -6.95 14.02 -9.32
CA GLU A 149 -5.78 13.18 -9.19
C GLU A 149 -5.20 13.22 -7.78
N TRP A 150 -5.25 14.37 -7.12
CA TRP A 150 -4.86 14.50 -5.72
C TRP A 150 -5.65 13.55 -4.80
N ALA A 151 -6.97 13.48 -4.98
CA ALA A 151 -7.82 12.60 -4.18
C ALA A 151 -7.54 11.11 -4.47
N VAL A 152 -7.32 10.77 -5.73
CA VAL A 152 -6.96 9.40 -6.14
C VAL A 152 -5.60 9.01 -5.55
N THR A 153 -4.61 9.90 -5.64
CA THR A 153 -3.27 9.68 -5.10
C THR A 153 -3.27 9.48 -3.58
N ALA A 154 -4.07 10.28 -2.85
CA ALA A 154 -4.24 10.12 -1.40
C ALA A 154 -4.78 8.73 -1.03
N ASP A 155 -5.76 8.24 -1.81
CA ASP A 155 -6.39 6.94 -1.60
C ASP A 155 -5.46 5.78 -1.96
N GLU A 156 -4.64 5.93 -3.02
CA GLU A 156 -3.58 4.96 -3.33
C GLU A 156 -2.49 4.91 -2.25
N LEU A 157 -2.07 6.06 -1.74
CA LEU A 157 -1.10 6.11 -0.64
C LEU A 157 -1.66 5.43 0.61
N ARG A 158 -2.93 5.66 0.95
CA ARG A 158 -3.60 4.97 2.07
C ARG A 158 -3.56 3.46 1.90
N ARG A 159 -3.91 2.96 0.72
CA ARG A 159 -3.86 1.52 0.42
C ARG A 159 -2.44 0.96 0.53
N LEU A 160 -1.43 1.68 0.02
CA LEU A 160 -0.03 1.29 0.11
C LEU A 160 0.46 1.26 1.57
N ALA A 161 0.12 2.28 2.36
CA ALA A 161 0.47 2.36 3.78
C ALA A 161 -0.16 1.19 4.56
N ARG A 162 -1.46 0.91 4.35
CA ARG A 162 -2.15 -0.24 4.95
C ARG A 162 -1.47 -1.56 4.59
N SER A 163 -1.11 -1.72 3.33
CA SER A 163 -0.45 -2.92 2.79
C SER A 163 0.95 -3.15 3.38
N ARG A 164 1.75 -2.08 3.45
CA ARG A 164 3.09 -2.09 4.07
C ARG A 164 3.00 -2.40 5.56
N LEU A 165 2.03 -1.81 6.25
CA LEU A 165 1.81 -2.04 7.67
C LEU A 165 1.35 -3.48 7.95
N ALA A 166 0.46 -4.03 7.12
CA ALA A 166 0.05 -5.43 7.22
C ALA A 166 1.25 -6.38 7.08
N ARG A 167 2.14 -6.14 6.10
CA ARG A 167 3.39 -6.91 5.94
C ARG A 167 4.34 -6.76 7.11
N LEU A 168 4.55 -5.53 7.61
CA LEU A 168 5.35 -5.27 8.82
C LEU A 168 4.84 -6.09 10.02
N THR A 169 3.51 -6.26 10.11
CA THR A 169 2.87 -7.08 11.15
C THR A 169 2.71 -8.56 10.81
N ALA A 170 3.16 -9.02 9.63
CA ALA A 170 3.14 -10.43 9.23
C ALA A 170 4.56 -11.04 9.22
N ASP A 171 5.56 -10.30 8.76
CA ASP A 171 6.95 -10.74 8.50
C ASP A 171 7.77 -11.20 9.74
N ALA A 172 7.16 -11.37 10.92
CA ALA A 172 7.81 -12.07 12.04
C ALA A 172 7.47 -13.56 12.14
N THR A 173 6.69 -14.13 11.21
CA THR A 173 6.37 -15.57 11.24
C THR A 173 7.36 -16.46 10.50
N ASP A 174 8.34 -15.94 9.75
CA ASP A 174 9.15 -16.76 8.83
C ASP A 174 10.67 -16.77 9.11
N SER A 175 11.05 -16.89 10.39
CA SER A 175 12.47 -17.12 10.75
C SER A 175 12.70 -18.17 11.84
N THR A 176 11.74 -19.05 12.12
CA THR A 176 12.02 -20.23 12.96
C THR A 176 12.34 -21.41 12.07
N GLY A 177 13.63 -21.75 12.03
CA GLY A 177 14.22 -22.68 11.07
C GLY A 177 13.54 -24.05 10.97
N THR A 178 13.57 -24.60 9.77
CA THR A 178 13.47 -26.04 9.56
C THR A 178 14.84 -26.53 9.09
N THR A 179 15.57 -27.08 10.05
CA THR A 179 16.75 -27.89 9.85
C THR A 179 16.40 -29.14 9.05
N ASP A 180 17.25 -29.47 8.09
CA ASP A 180 17.24 -30.66 7.25
C ASP A 180 17.11 -31.97 8.06
N SER A 181 16.30 -32.89 7.54
CA SER A 181 16.37 -34.33 7.82
C SER A 181 15.73 -35.13 6.68
N THR A 182 16.55 -35.37 5.65
CA THR A 182 16.82 -36.67 5.00
C THR A 182 15.71 -37.74 5.01
N GLY A 183 15.24 -38.09 3.80
CA GLY A 183 14.43 -39.29 3.57
C GLY A 183 14.03 -39.53 2.11
N THR A 184 14.99 -39.87 1.24
CA THR A 184 14.77 -40.30 -0.15
C THR A 184 14.25 -41.74 -0.23
N VAL A 185 13.16 -42.03 -0.97
CA VAL A 185 13.15 -43.01 -2.10
C VAL A 185 11.84 -43.01 -2.93
N HIS A 186 11.99 -42.67 -4.22
CA HIS A 186 11.48 -43.26 -5.48
C HIS A 186 10.06 -43.90 -5.64
N ALA A 187 9.34 -43.42 -6.67
CA ALA A 187 8.07 -43.91 -7.27
C ALA A 187 8.29 -44.98 -8.38
N PRO A 188 7.34 -45.38 -9.29
CA PRO A 188 5.89 -45.11 -9.46
C PRO A 188 5.01 -46.32 -9.94
N ALA A 189 3.68 -46.17 -10.06
CA ALA A 189 2.84 -46.73 -11.16
C ALA A 189 1.35 -46.35 -11.06
N GLY A 190 0.73 -45.99 -12.20
CA GLY A 190 -0.72 -46.16 -12.43
C GLY A 190 -1.51 -44.94 -12.94
N HIS A 191 -1.57 -44.77 -14.28
CA HIS A 191 -2.70 -44.16 -15.01
C HIS A 191 -3.69 -45.30 -15.42
N PRO A 192 -4.97 -45.08 -15.83
CA PRO A 192 -5.43 -43.94 -16.63
C PRO A 192 -6.92 -43.46 -16.50
N ALA A 193 -7.19 -42.38 -17.25
CA ALA A 193 -8.39 -42.06 -18.04
C ALA A 193 -9.71 -41.60 -17.36
N GLY A 194 -10.18 -40.42 -17.79
CA GLY A 194 -11.57 -39.97 -17.65
C GLY A 194 -11.77 -38.56 -18.22
N ALA A 195 -12.35 -38.48 -19.41
CA ALA A 195 -12.63 -37.25 -20.16
C ALA A 195 -13.85 -36.48 -19.61
N ALA A 196 -13.85 -35.15 -19.76
CA ALA A 196 -15.01 -34.35 -20.16
C ALA A 196 -14.62 -32.88 -20.32
N GLY A 197 -14.92 -32.30 -21.49
CA GLY A 197 -14.76 -30.88 -21.75
C GLY A 197 -15.78 -30.03 -21.01
N HIS A 198 -15.35 -28.80 -20.68
CA HIS A 198 -16.26 -27.69 -20.49
C HIS A 198 -15.60 -26.42 -21.03
N ALA A 199 -16.25 -25.81 -22.01
CA ALA A 199 -15.92 -24.50 -22.54
C ALA A 199 -16.19 -23.41 -21.47
N PRO A 200 -15.43 -22.31 -21.45
CA PRO A 200 -15.70 -21.22 -20.52
C PRO A 200 -16.94 -20.43 -20.96
N ALA A 201 -17.90 -20.29 -20.03
CA ALA A 201 -19.02 -19.38 -20.18
C ALA A 201 -18.53 -17.92 -20.06
N ALA A 202 -18.88 -17.13 -21.06
CA ALA A 202 -18.67 -15.69 -21.09
C ALA A 202 -19.42 -14.99 -19.95
N VAL A 203 -18.72 -14.14 -19.20
CA VAL A 203 -19.33 -13.21 -18.23
C VAL A 203 -19.57 -11.87 -18.93
N PRO A 204 -20.80 -11.33 -18.91
CA PRO A 204 -21.13 -10.08 -19.58
C PRO A 204 -20.61 -8.85 -18.83
N ALA A 205 -20.12 -7.88 -19.60
CA ALA A 205 -19.81 -6.53 -19.16
C ALA A 205 -21.06 -5.85 -18.58
N GLY A 206 -21.01 -5.52 -17.29
CA GLY A 206 -22.11 -4.95 -16.53
C GLY A 206 -21.78 -3.57 -15.96
N ARG A 207 -22.11 -2.53 -16.75
CA ARG A 207 -22.68 -1.24 -16.33
C ARG A 207 -21.88 -0.33 -15.38
N THR A 208 -21.38 0.73 -15.99
CA THR A 208 -21.03 2.02 -15.39
C THR A 208 -22.22 2.63 -14.62
N CYS A 209 -22.01 3.01 -13.36
CA CYS A 209 -22.84 3.99 -12.68
C CYS A 209 -22.20 5.36 -12.87
N ALA A 210 -22.62 6.08 -13.90
CA ALA A 210 -22.38 7.52 -13.99
C ALA A 210 -23.41 8.23 -13.11
N ALA A 211 -22.99 8.72 -11.95
CA ALA A 211 -23.76 9.69 -11.19
C ALA A 211 -23.67 11.03 -11.92
N ALA A 212 -24.82 11.53 -12.36
CA ALA A 212 -24.95 12.81 -13.03
C ALA A 212 -24.60 13.97 -12.07
N TYR A 213 -23.50 14.66 -12.32
CA TYR A 213 -23.25 16.00 -11.78
C TYR A 213 -24.03 17.02 -12.62
N THR A 214 -24.90 17.80 -11.97
CA THR A 214 -25.66 18.90 -12.59
C THR A 214 -24.94 20.22 -12.30
N PRO A 215 -24.41 20.95 -13.29
CA PRO A 215 -23.82 22.26 -13.05
C PRO A 215 -24.94 23.31 -13.08
N GLY A 216 -25.26 23.91 -11.92
CA GLY A 216 -26.36 24.87 -11.85
C GLY A 216 -26.52 25.61 -10.53
N ALA A 217 -25.49 26.28 -10.02
CA ALA A 217 -25.68 27.36 -9.04
C ALA A 217 -24.57 28.41 -9.14
N ARG A 218 -24.93 29.57 -9.69
CA ARG A 218 -24.11 30.79 -9.69
C ARG A 218 -24.07 31.37 -8.26
N PRO A 219 -22.92 31.75 -7.70
CA PRO A 219 -22.88 32.43 -6.40
C PRO A 219 -23.50 33.84 -6.50
N PRO A 220 -24.19 34.31 -5.45
CA PRO A 220 -24.76 35.66 -5.45
C PRO A 220 -23.65 36.71 -5.44
N ARG A 221 -23.79 37.73 -6.31
CA ARG A 221 -22.96 38.94 -6.28
C ARG A 221 -23.24 39.69 -4.97
N GLY A 222 -22.22 39.82 -4.13
CA GLY A 222 -22.23 40.74 -2.98
C GLY A 222 -22.34 42.20 -3.42
N PRO A 223 -22.80 43.10 -2.54
CA PRO A 223 -23.22 44.45 -2.89
C PRO A 223 -22.03 45.35 -3.30
N ALA A 224 -22.29 46.20 -4.31
CA ALA A 224 -21.40 47.25 -4.75
C ALA A 224 -21.16 48.28 -3.63
N GLY A 225 -19.89 48.51 -3.29
CA GLY A 225 -19.44 49.60 -2.42
C GLY A 225 -19.49 50.96 -3.15
N PRO A 226 -19.55 52.07 -2.39
CA PRO A 226 -20.10 53.35 -2.86
C PRO A 226 -19.17 54.13 -3.77
N SER A 227 -19.79 54.80 -4.75
CA SER A 227 -19.20 55.82 -5.62
C SER A 227 -18.63 56.98 -4.81
N VAL A 228 -17.38 57.33 -5.09
CA VAL A 228 -16.75 58.59 -4.67
C VAL A 228 -17.01 59.63 -5.75
N PRO A 229 -17.59 60.81 -5.44
CA PRO A 229 -17.64 61.92 -6.38
C PRO A 229 -16.36 62.78 -6.31
N ASP A 230 -16.05 63.44 -7.44
CA ASP A 230 -14.95 64.40 -7.66
C ASP A 230 -14.91 65.57 -6.66
#